data_AF-A0A3D5PKJ0-F1
#
_entry.id   AF-A0A3D5PKJ0-F1
#
_cell.length_a   1.000
_cell.length_b   1.000
_cell.length_c   1.000
_cell.angle_alpha   90.00
_cell.angle_beta   90.00
_cell.angle_gamma   90.00
#
_symmetry.space_group_name_H-M   'P 1'
#
loop_
_entity.id
_entity.type
_entity.pdbx_description
1 polymer ?
#
loop_
_entity_poly.entity_id
_entity_poly.type
_entity_poly.pdbx_seq_one_letter_code
_entity_poly.pdbx_strand_id
1 'polypeptide(L)'
;CLIPDGDLYNSINEGSAQVVTGDIETWTESGLVMKDGTEVNADIIVTATGINLTVMSGIAFDLDGDAINFPDTFTYKGMMYSGIPNMAHTFGYINASWTLRADLTAEYVCRLLNHMTTHQQAVATPTLRPEDANMPTEDWIQDFSAGYMRRMMHLFPKQGQGPWRNTQDYKLDKKMIRRAPIEDGVLVFGDSGNIAPAMDSPTLTKVA
;
A
#
# COMPACT_ATOMS: atom_id res chain seq x y z
N CYS A 1 7.16 -13.74 5.47
CA CYS A 1 6.39 -14.99 5.54
C CYS A 1 6.61 -15.62 6.90
N LEU A 2 5.57 -16.20 7.49
CA LEU A 2 5.63 -16.95 8.74
C LEU A 2 5.47 -18.43 8.39
N ILE A 3 6.21 -19.30 9.06
CA ILE A 3 6.05 -20.77 8.95
C ILE A 3 5.57 -21.24 10.33
N PRO A 4 4.25 -21.22 10.61
CA PRO A 4 3.74 -21.44 11.96
C PRO A 4 4.09 -22.81 12.53
N ASP A 5 4.02 -23.85 11.68
CA ASP A 5 4.17 -25.25 12.09
C ASP A 5 5.60 -25.80 11.89
N GLY A 6 6.50 -24.99 11.30
CA GLY A 6 7.89 -25.36 11.05
C GLY A 6 8.10 -26.55 10.10
N ASP A 7 7.06 -26.97 9.38
CA ASP A 7 7.04 -28.12 8.47
C ASP A 7 8.18 -28.11 7.43
N LEU A 8 8.48 -26.95 6.84
CA LEU A 8 9.61 -26.78 5.93
C LEU A 8 10.94 -27.18 6.58
N TYR A 9 11.15 -26.81 7.85
CA TYR A 9 12.39 -27.15 8.56
C TYR A 9 12.46 -28.64 8.86
N ASN A 10 11.34 -29.28 9.15
CA ASN A 10 11.27 -30.74 9.33
C ASN A 10 11.66 -31.45 8.03
N SER A 11 11.12 -31.04 6.88
CA SER A 11 11.49 -31.62 5.58
C SER A 11 12.96 -31.47 5.24
N ILE A 12 13.57 -30.31 5.55
CA ILE A 12 15.02 -30.10 5.38
C ILE A 12 15.82 -31.02 6.30
N ASN A 13 15.46 -31.10 7.58
CA ASN A 13 16.17 -31.91 8.57
C ASN A 13 16.11 -33.41 8.26
N GLU A 14 14.98 -33.89 7.72
CA GLU A 14 14.79 -35.28 7.32
C GLU A 14 15.41 -35.62 5.95
N GLY A 15 15.96 -34.62 5.24
CA GLY A 15 16.61 -34.78 3.94
C GLY A 15 15.65 -34.95 2.76
N SER A 16 14.35 -34.71 2.95
CA SER A 16 13.34 -34.74 1.89
C SER A 16 13.28 -33.45 1.08
N ALA A 17 13.92 -32.37 1.57
CA ALA A 17 14.08 -31.11 0.87
C ALA A 17 15.56 -30.68 0.86
N GLN A 18 16.02 -30.16 -0.28
CA GLN A 18 17.36 -29.60 -0.45
C GLN A 18 17.26 -28.10 -0.76
N VAL A 19 18.09 -27.31 -0.08
CA VAL A 19 18.29 -25.89 -0.41
C VAL A 19 19.55 -25.76 -1.25
N VAL A 20 19.39 -25.24 -2.47
CA VAL A 20 20.51 -24.92 -3.36
C VAL A 20 20.58 -23.40 -3.51
N THR A 21 21.72 -22.81 -3.19
CA THR A 21 21.92 -21.35 -3.22
C THR A 21 22.88 -21.00 -4.33
N GLY A 22 22.44 -20.17 -5.28
CA GLY A 22 23.26 -19.70 -6.38
C GLY A 22 22.46 -18.86 -7.38
N ASP A 23 23.16 -18.32 -8.37
CA ASP A 23 22.54 -17.61 -9.49
C ASP A 23 22.24 -18.61 -10.61
N ILE A 24 21.01 -18.61 -11.12
CA ILE A 24 20.60 -19.43 -12.27
C ILE A 24 21.24 -18.84 -13.54
N GLU A 25 21.88 -19.69 -14.34
CA GLU A 25 22.41 -19.32 -15.67
C GLU A 25 21.38 -19.59 -16.75
N THR A 26 20.87 -20.83 -16.84
CA THR A 26 19.90 -21.23 -17.87
C THR A 26 19.07 -22.45 -17.45
N TRP A 27 17.93 -22.63 -18.10
CA TRP A 27 17.15 -23.87 -18.07
C TRP A 27 17.74 -24.91 -19.03
N THR A 28 17.52 -26.18 -18.72
CA THR A 28 17.86 -27.34 -19.56
C THR A 28 16.62 -28.24 -19.73
N GLU A 29 16.74 -29.27 -20.55
CA GLU A 29 15.67 -30.28 -20.70
C GLU A 29 15.40 -31.06 -19.39
N SER A 30 16.37 -31.10 -18.47
CA SER A 30 16.28 -31.87 -17.21
C SER A 30 16.11 -31.01 -15.96
N GLY A 31 16.09 -29.67 -16.08
CA GLY A 31 16.05 -28.76 -14.93
C GLY A 31 16.75 -27.44 -15.22
N LEU A 32 17.73 -27.06 -14.39
CA LEU A 32 18.50 -25.82 -14.55
C LEU A 32 19.98 -25.99 -14.25
N VAL A 33 20.78 -25.07 -14.78
CA VAL A 33 22.22 -24.93 -14.52
C VAL A 33 22.46 -23.58 -13.85
N MET A 34 23.26 -23.58 -12.79
CA MET A 34 23.74 -22.38 -12.10
C MET A 34 25.00 -21.84 -12.75
N LYS A 35 25.33 -20.57 -12.46
CA LYS A 35 26.52 -19.90 -12.99
C LYS A 35 27.85 -20.55 -12.60
N ASP A 36 27.88 -21.28 -11.50
CA ASP A 36 29.04 -22.03 -11.05
C ASP A 36 29.15 -23.42 -11.69
N GLY A 37 28.21 -23.78 -12.57
CA GLY A 37 28.12 -25.07 -13.24
C GLY A 37 27.31 -26.12 -12.48
N THR A 38 26.75 -25.81 -11.30
CA THR A 38 25.88 -26.74 -10.57
C THR A 38 24.61 -27.05 -11.36
N GLU A 39 24.32 -28.33 -11.57
CA GLU A 39 23.08 -28.79 -12.20
C GLU A 39 22.03 -29.15 -11.13
N VAL A 40 20.81 -28.62 -11.29
CA VAL A 40 19.65 -28.98 -10.45
C VAL A 40 18.60 -29.62 -11.34
N ASN A 41 18.50 -30.95 -11.24
CA ASN A 41 17.54 -31.74 -12.01
C ASN A 41 16.15 -31.70 -11.35
N ALA A 42 15.10 -31.58 -12.15
CA ALA A 42 13.72 -31.61 -11.69
C ALA A 42 12.77 -32.07 -12.82
N ASP A 43 11.81 -32.93 -12.48
CA ASP A 43 10.72 -33.31 -13.40
C ASP A 43 9.63 -32.24 -13.47
N ILE A 44 9.45 -31.47 -12.39
CA ILE A 44 8.45 -30.41 -12.25
C ILE A 44 9.09 -29.18 -11.64
N ILE A 45 8.83 -28.02 -12.25
CA ILE A 45 9.31 -26.72 -11.79
C ILE A 45 8.12 -25.85 -11.39
N VAL A 46 8.16 -25.33 -10.17
CA VAL A 46 7.15 -24.40 -9.64
C VAL A 46 7.78 -23.02 -9.43
N THR A 47 7.33 -22.02 -10.18
CA THR A 47 7.87 -20.66 -10.11
C THR A 47 7.20 -19.85 -9.00
N ALA A 48 7.72 -19.93 -7.78
CA ALA A 48 7.30 -19.09 -6.66
C ALA A 48 8.01 -17.70 -6.66
N THR A 49 8.13 -17.06 -7.82
CA THR A 49 9.00 -15.88 -8.07
C THR A 49 8.41 -14.53 -7.62
N GLY A 50 7.38 -14.56 -6.78
CA GLY A 50 6.77 -13.37 -6.19
C GLY A 50 5.86 -12.59 -7.15
N ILE A 51 5.81 -11.27 -6.96
CA ILE A 51 4.83 -10.37 -7.59
C ILE A 51 5.48 -9.08 -8.11
N ASN A 52 4.81 -8.42 -9.05
CA ASN A 52 5.02 -7.01 -9.38
C ASN A 52 3.94 -6.18 -8.68
N LEU A 53 4.34 -5.19 -7.89
CA LEU A 53 3.37 -4.32 -7.23
C LEU A 53 2.74 -3.38 -8.26
N THR A 54 1.45 -3.14 -8.10
CA THR A 54 0.74 -2.11 -8.85
C THR A 54 0.23 -1.08 -7.87
N VAL A 55 0.64 0.18 -8.05
CA VAL A 55 0.17 1.29 -7.22
C VAL A 55 -1.32 1.53 -7.50
N MET A 56 -2.10 1.71 -6.43
CA MET A 56 -3.56 1.86 -6.47
C MET A 56 -4.29 0.83 -7.34
N SER A 57 -3.85 -0.43 -7.31
CA SER A 57 -4.45 -1.53 -8.09
C SER A 57 -4.49 -1.29 -9.61
N GLY A 58 -3.70 -0.35 -10.14
CA GLY A 58 -3.63 -0.03 -11.57
C GLY A 58 -4.77 0.84 -12.06
N ILE A 59 -5.59 1.38 -11.15
CA ILE A 59 -6.65 2.32 -11.50
C ILE A 59 -6.00 3.67 -11.85
N ALA A 60 -6.40 4.24 -12.98
CA ALA A 60 -6.05 5.62 -13.33
C ALA A 60 -6.92 6.58 -12.52
N PHE A 61 -6.29 7.49 -11.78
CA PHE A 61 -6.96 8.54 -11.04
C PHE A 61 -6.64 9.90 -11.66
N ASP A 62 -7.66 10.74 -11.74
CA ASP A 62 -7.53 12.15 -12.11
C ASP A 62 -8.29 13.03 -11.10
N LEU A 63 -7.87 14.28 -11.02
CA LEU A 63 -8.57 15.34 -10.30
C LEU A 63 -8.81 16.47 -11.29
N ASP A 64 -10.08 16.77 -11.57
CA ASP A 64 -10.50 17.77 -12.56
C ASP A 64 -9.88 17.56 -13.96
N GLY A 65 -9.66 16.29 -14.35
CA GLY A 65 -9.06 15.91 -15.63
C GLY A 65 -7.53 15.83 -15.63
N ASP A 66 -6.87 16.25 -14.55
CA ASP A 66 -5.42 16.14 -14.40
C ASP A 66 -5.04 14.82 -13.71
N ALA A 67 -4.19 14.02 -14.36
CA ALA A 67 -3.75 12.74 -13.81
C ALA A 67 -3.02 12.91 -12.47
N ILE A 68 -3.41 12.11 -11.48
CA ILE A 68 -2.81 12.13 -10.16
C ILE A 68 -1.47 11.40 -10.17
N ASN A 69 -0.40 12.11 -9.80
CA ASN A 69 0.92 11.53 -9.56
C ASN A 69 1.14 11.28 -8.05
N PHE A 70 0.87 10.07 -7.57
CA PHE A 70 0.97 9.73 -6.14
C PHE A 70 2.33 10.04 -5.49
N PRO A 71 3.50 9.86 -6.15
CA PRO A 71 4.81 10.28 -5.62
C PRO A 71 4.91 11.75 -5.20
N ASP A 72 4.07 12.62 -5.74
CA ASP A 72 4.06 14.05 -5.38
C ASP A 72 3.23 14.33 -4.12
N THR A 73 2.45 13.35 -3.65
CA THR A 73 1.59 13.47 -2.48
C THR A 73 2.26 12.96 -1.21
N PHE A 74 1.71 13.35 -0.07
CA PHE A 74 1.98 12.76 1.24
C PHE A 74 0.79 11.95 1.71
N THR A 75 1.06 10.81 2.34
CA THR A 75 -0.02 10.04 2.96
C THR A 75 -0.53 10.71 4.23
N TYR A 76 -1.84 10.77 4.42
CA TYR A 76 -2.48 11.13 5.68
C TYR A 76 -2.96 9.87 6.40
N LYS A 77 -2.42 9.65 7.60
CA LYS A 77 -2.65 8.47 8.46
C LYS A 77 -2.44 7.14 7.75
N GLY A 78 -1.57 7.11 6.72
CA GLY A 78 -1.31 5.93 5.91
C GLY A 78 -2.48 5.48 5.02
N MET A 79 -3.55 6.27 4.90
CA MET A 79 -4.79 5.85 4.23
C MET A 79 -5.39 6.88 3.26
N MET A 80 -5.17 8.19 3.44
CA MET A 80 -5.58 9.21 2.47
C MET A 80 -4.33 9.90 1.89
N TYR A 81 -4.52 10.86 0.98
CA TYR A 81 -3.42 11.52 0.26
C TYR A 81 -3.60 13.04 0.24
N SER A 82 -2.51 13.77 0.45
CA SER A 82 -2.52 15.23 0.47
C SER A 82 -3.06 15.80 -0.85
N GLY A 83 -4.01 16.73 -0.77
CA GLY A 83 -4.58 17.39 -1.95
C GLY A 83 -5.61 16.54 -2.72
N ILE A 84 -5.83 15.28 -2.34
CA ILE A 84 -6.83 14.41 -3.00
C ILE A 84 -8.11 14.37 -2.14
N PRO A 85 -9.23 14.92 -2.63
CA PRO A 85 -10.49 14.93 -1.89
C PRO A 85 -11.12 13.53 -1.82
N ASN A 86 -11.76 13.21 -0.68
CA ASN A 86 -12.67 12.06 -0.53
C ASN A 86 -12.08 10.68 -0.91
N MET A 87 -10.76 10.54 -0.97
CA MET A 87 -10.09 9.29 -1.28
C MET A 87 -9.50 8.65 -0.02
N ALA A 88 -9.84 7.39 0.21
CA ALA A 88 -9.18 6.54 1.19
C ALA A 88 -8.76 5.21 0.54
N HIS A 89 -7.63 4.68 0.97
CA HIS A 89 -7.02 3.46 0.47
C HIS A 89 -6.47 2.62 1.64
N THR A 90 -6.65 1.31 1.54
CA THR A 90 -6.15 0.36 2.53
C THR A 90 -4.94 -0.39 1.98
N PHE A 91 -3.79 -0.18 2.60
CA PHE A 91 -2.59 -0.96 2.33
C PHE A 91 -2.08 -1.61 3.62
N GLY A 92 -2.01 -2.94 3.65
CA GLY A 92 -1.68 -3.72 4.83
C GLY A 92 -0.28 -3.49 5.41
N TYR A 93 -0.04 -4.04 6.60
CA TYR A 93 1.29 -4.04 7.21
C TYR A 93 2.23 -5.00 6.48
N ILE A 94 3.50 -4.63 6.35
CA ILE A 94 4.56 -5.52 5.82
C ILE A 94 5.00 -6.58 6.83
N ASN A 95 4.76 -6.35 8.12
CA ASN A 95 5.26 -7.12 9.26
C ASN A 95 4.14 -7.67 10.17
N ALA A 96 2.88 -7.43 9.83
CA ALA A 96 1.71 -7.85 10.61
C ALA A 96 0.53 -8.18 9.69
N SER A 97 -0.58 -8.67 10.26
CA SER A 97 -1.77 -8.98 9.47
C SER A 97 -2.33 -7.72 8.80
N TRP A 98 -2.56 -7.77 7.49
CA TRP A 98 -3.17 -6.68 6.73
C TRP A 98 -4.57 -6.31 7.25
N THR A 99 -5.31 -7.28 7.82
CA THR A 99 -6.65 -7.06 8.37
C THR A 99 -6.66 -6.03 9.51
N LEU A 100 -5.58 -5.94 10.29
CA LEU A 100 -5.44 -4.95 11.35
C LEU A 100 -5.45 -3.51 10.81
N ARG A 101 -4.90 -3.29 9.60
CA ARG A 101 -4.95 -1.98 8.94
C ARG A 101 -6.33 -1.76 8.32
N ALA A 102 -6.89 -2.78 7.68
CA ALA A 102 -8.21 -2.69 7.06
C ALA A 102 -9.28 -2.23 8.07
N ASP A 103 -9.31 -2.82 9.27
CA ASP A 103 -10.24 -2.43 10.33
C ASP A 103 -10.05 -0.95 10.74
N LEU A 104 -8.81 -0.51 10.93
CA LEU A 104 -8.51 0.88 11.31
C LEU A 104 -8.96 1.87 10.24
N THR A 105 -8.69 1.58 8.97
CA THR A 105 -9.10 2.43 7.85
C THR A 105 -10.62 2.48 7.74
N ALA A 106 -11.30 1.32 7.76
CA ALA A 106 -12.76 1.25 7.66
C ALA A 106 -13.45 1.99 8.81
N GLU A 107 -13.00 1.78 10.05
CA GLU A 107 -13.54 2.49 11.21
C GLU A 107 -13.36 4.01 11.09
N TYR A 108 -12.20 4.47 10.63
CA TYR A 108 -11.94 5.90 10.45
C TYR A 108 -12.82 6.51 9.35
N VAL A 109 -12.93 5.83 8.21
CA VAL A 109 -13.78 6.28 7.09
C VAL A 109 -15.24 6.39 7.52
N CYS A 110 -15.79 5.39 8.24
CA CYS A 110 -17.15 5.47 8.77
C CYS A 110 -17.34 6.67 9.71
N ARG A 111 -16.36 6.94 10.59
CA ARG A 111 -16.41 8.11 11.48
C ARG A 111 -16.35 9.43 10.71
N LEU A 112 -15.50 9.50 9.69
CA LEU A 112 -15.37 10.67 8.82
C LEU A 112 -16.68 10.95 8.06
N LEU A 113 -17.27 9.93 7.43
CA LEU A 113 -18.53 10.06 6.70
C LEU A 113 -19.69 10.50 7.61
N ASN A 114 -19.78 9.95 8.82
CA ASN A 114 -20.78 10.37 9.81
C ASN A 114 -20.57 11.83 10.27
N HIS A 115 -19.31 12.24 10.46
CA HIS A 115 -18.97 13.63 10.79
C HIS A 115 -19.39 14.57 9.66
N MET A 116 -19.01 14.26 8.41
CA MET A 116 -19.37 15.05 7.23
C MET A 116 -20.89 15.17 7.06
N THR A 117 -21.62 14.06 7.25
CA THR A 117 -23.10 14.05 7.20
C THR A 117 -23.71 14.98 8.27
N THR A 118 -23.18 14.93 9.50
CA THR A 118 -23.67 15.75 10.61
C THR A 118 -23.43 17.24 10.38
N HIS A 119 -22.31 17.58 9.74
CA HIS A 119 -21.88 18.96 9.50
C HIS A 119 -22.20 19.46 8.10
N GLN A 120 -22.95 18.69 7.30
CA GLN A 120 -23.35 19.02 5.91
C GLN A 120 -22.16 19.31 4.97
N GLN A 121 -21.03 18.63 5.21
CA GLN A 121 -19.83 18.73 4.39
C GLN A 121 -19.86 17.68 3.27
N ALA A 122 -19.39 18.04 2.08
CA ALA A 122 -19.34 17.14 0.94
C ALA A 122 -17.92 16.71 0.58
N VAL A 123 -16.92 17.49 0.99
CA VAL A 123 -15.52 17.27 0.66
C VAL A 123 -14.69 17.24 1.94
N ALA A 124 -13.78 16.27 2.03
CA ALA A 124 -12.72 16.21 3.02
C ALA A 124 -11.38 15.97 2.31
N THR A 125 -10.47 16.92 2.43
CA THR A 125 -9.16 16.90 1.77
C THR A 125 -8.06 17.05 2.80
N PRO A 126 -7.18 16.05 2.98
CA PRO A 126 -5.97 16.23 3.78
C PRO A 126 -5.09 17.29 3.11
N THR A 127 -4.73 18.35 3.82
CA THR A 127 -3.96 19.46 3.27
C THR A 127 -2.74 19.73 4.14
N LEU A 128 -1.57 19.86 3.52
CA LEU A 128 -0.35 20.25 4.23
C LEU A 128 -0.55 21.62 4.87
N ARG A 129 -0.26 21.74 6.16
CA ARG A 129 -0.34 23.00 6.89
C ARG A 129 0.94 23.81 6.66
N PRO A 130 0.96 25.12 6.94
CA PRO A 130 2.17 25.93 6.82
C PRO A 130 3.37 25.36 7.59
N GLU A 131 3.15 24.76 8.77
CA GLU A 131 4.20 24.11 9.54
C GLU A 131 4.72 22.79 8.93
N ASP A 132 3.96 22.17 8.03
CA ASP A 132 4.36 20.93 7.36
C ASP A 132 5.20 21.19 6.09
N ALA A 133 5.27 22.44 5.61
CA ALA A 133 5.83 22.79 4.30
C ALA A 133 7.30 22.36 4.10
N ASN A 134 8.08 22.30 5.18
CA ASN A 134 9.49 21.89 5.15
C ASN A 134 9.75 20.59 5.91
N MET A 135 8.72 19.76 6.12
CA MET A 135 8.90 18.51 6.84
C MET A 135 9.85 17.58 6.07
N PRO A 136 10.78 16.89 6.76
CA PRO A 136 11.61 15.88 6.13
C PRO A 136 10.74 14.81 5.47
N THR A 137 11.08 14.49 4.22
CA THR A 137 10.36 13.51 3.42
C THR A 137 11.09 12.18 3.42
N GLU A 138 10.32 11.10 3.52
CA GLU A 138 10.82 9.74 3.60
C GLU A 138 10.05 8.83 2.63
N ASP A 139 10.69 7.73 2.22
CA ASP A 139 10.04 6.66 1.46
C ASP A 139 8.82 6.14 2.21
N TRP A 140 7.75 5.81 1.50
CA TRP A 140 6.47 5.41 2.08
C TRP A 140 6.54 4.22 3.03
N ILE A 141 7.48 3.30 2.76
CA ILE A 141 7.81 2.17 3.62
C ILE A 141 9.33 2.15 3.73
N GLN A 142 9.82 2.17 4.96
CA GLN A 142 11.24 2.10 5.27
C GLN A 142 11.67 0.68 5.65
N ASP A 143 12.98 0.44 5.57
CA ASP A 143 13.64 -0.75 6.10
C ASP A 143 13.10 -2.10 5.62
N PHE A 144 12.46 -2.13 4.45
CA PHE A 144 11.95 -3.36 3.85
C PHE A 144 12.83 -3.84 2.71
N SER A 145 13.47 -5.00 2.90
CA SER A 145 14.48 -5.51 1.96
C SER A 145 13.91 -6.18 0.72
N ALA A 146 12.60 -6.43 0.66
CA ALA A 146 11.98 -7.14 -0.43
C ALA A 146 12.15 -6.41 -1.77
N GLY A 147 12.78 -7.08 -2.74
CA GLY A 147 13.12 -6.48 -4.03
C GLY A 147 11.90 -5.94 -4.81
N TYR A 148 10.74 -6.60 -4.70
CA TYR A 148 9.51 -6.14 -5.35
C TYR A 148 9.03 -4.77 -4.82
N MET A 149 9.27 -4.47 -3.54
CA MET A 149 8.93 -3.18 -2.95
C MET A 149 9.96 -2.12 -3.35
N ARG A 150 11.26 -2.44 -3.22
CA ARG A 150 12.35 -1.52 -3.60
C ARG A 150 12.25 -1.03 -5.04
N ARG A 151 11.92 -1.92 -5.98
CA ARG A 151 11.73 -1.55 -7.40
C ARG A 151 10.61 -0.54 -7.62
N MET A 152 9.59 -0.56 -6.78
CA MET A 152 8.36 0.21 -7.00
C MET A 152 8.22 1.40 -6.03
N MET A 153 9.10 1.55 -5.03
CA MET A 153 8.96 2.58 -3.98
C MET A 153 8.83 4.01 -4.52
N HIS A 154 9.55 4.33 -5.60
CA HIS A 154 9.49 5.63 -6.28
C HIS A 154 8.10 5.97 -6.88
N LEU A 155 7.19 5.00 -6.99
CA LEU A 155 5.82 5.18 -7.46
C LEU A 155 4.81 5.37 -6.32
N PHE A 156 5.24 5.20 -5.06
CA PHE A 156 4.41 5.38 -3.88
C PHE A 156 4.49 6.83 -3.36
N PRO A 157 3.47 7.28 -2.61
CA PRO A 157 3.45 8.60 -2.00
C PRO A 157 4.51 8.75 -0.90
N LYS A 158 4.91 9.97 -0.60
CA LYS A 158 5.86 10.25 0.48
C LYS A 158 5.22 10.04 1.85
N GLN A 159 6.05 9.83 2.85
CA GLN A 159 5.67 10.06 4.25
C GLN A 159 6.58 11.09 4.91
N GLY A 160 6.16 11.58 6.07
CA GLY A 160 6.87 12.60 6.84
C GLY A 160 6.57 12.48 8.34
N GLN A 161 6.15 13.58 8.95
CA GLN A 161 5.98 13.67 10.41
C GLN A 161 4.51 13.83 10.83
N GLY A 162 4.22 13.54 12.09
CA GLY A 162 2.87 13.69 12.65
C GLY A 162 1.85 12.81 11.92
N PRO A 163 0.73 13.37 11.41
CA PRO A 163 -0.29 12.60 10.71
C PRO A 163 0.15 12.17 9.31
N TRP A 164 1.30 12.63 8.81
CA TRP A 164 1.79 12.33 7.47
C TRP A 164 2.56 11.00 7.37
N ARG A 165 2.24 10.03 8.24
CA ARG A 165 3.02 8.80 8.45
C ARG A 165 2.29 7.54 7.99
N ASN A 166 3.05 6.59 7.48
CA ASN A 166 2.66 5.20 7.25
C ASN A 166 3.50 4.28 8.14
N THR A 167 3.21 4.25 9.44
CA THR A 167 4.19 3.82 10.46
C THR A 167 4.60 2.35 10.41
N GLN A 168 3.83 1.49 9.74
CA GLN A 168 3.98 0.03 9.80
C GLN A 168 3.94 -0.55 11.23
N ASP A 169 3.38 0.19 12.19
CA ASP A 169 3.23 -0.20 13.60
C ASP A 169 1.76 -0.06 14.02
N TYR A 170 1.13 -1.22 14.27
CA TYR A 170 -0.29 -1.27 14.64
C TYR A 170 -0.63 -0.46 15.91
N LYS A 171 0.26 -0.40 16.91
CA LYS A 171 -0.01 0.34 18.16
C LYS A 171 0.01 1.84 17.90
N LEU A 172 0.99 2.33 17.15
CA LEU A 172 1.08 3.74 16.76
C LEU A 172 -0.10 4.14 15.88
N ASP A 173 -0.42 3.32 14.87
CA ASP A 173 -1.52 3.59 13.96
C ASP A 173 -2.88 3.54 14.65
N LYS A 174 -3.10 2.58 15.57
CA LYS A 174 -4.31 2.54 16.40
C LYS A 174 -4.48 3.81 17.22
N LYS A 175 -3.39 4.38 17.77
CA LYS A 175 -3.42 5.65 18.51
C LYS A 175 -3.72 6.82 17.59
N MET A 176 -3.09 6.87 16.42
CA MET A 176 -3.25 7.94 15.42
C MET A 176 -4.62 7.95 14.72
N ILE A 177 -5.29 6.79 14.65
CA ILE A 177 -6.49 6.60 13.82
C ILE A 177 -7.76 6.42 14.66
N ARG A 178 -7.82 5.33 15.45
CA ARG A 178 -9.09 4.74 15.92
C ARG A 178 -9.99 5.70 16.69
N ARG A 179 -9.41 6.60 17.49
CA ARG A 179 -10.13 7.61 18.28
C ARG A 179 -9.59 9.02 18.12
N ALA A 180 -8.70 9.24 17.16
CA ALA A 180 -8.20 10.59 16.90
C ALA A 180 -9.33 11.50 16.43
N PRO A 181 -9.31 12.80 16.78
CA PRO A 181 -10.25 13.78 16.25
C PRO A 181 -10.33 13.75 14.72
N ILE A 182 -11.51 14.01 14.18
CA ILE A 182 -11.71 14.21 12.74
C ILE A 182 -11.24 15.60 12.35
N GLU A 183 -11.65 16.63 13.09
CA GLU A 183 -11.14 17.99 12.98
C GLU A 183 -9.79 18.11 13.70
N ASP A 184 -8.73 17.63 13.05
CA ASP A 184 -7.36 17.66 13.58
C ASP A 184 -6.50 18.78 13.00
N GLY A 185 -7.11 19.69 12.23
CA GLY A 185 -6.45 20.80 11.56
C GLY A 185 -5.72 20.41 10.28
N VAL A 186 -5.71 19.13 9.89
CA VAL A 186 -5.15 18.65 8.61
C VAL A 186 -6.23 18.38 7.58
N LEU A 187 -7.36 17.80 8.00
CA LEU A 187 -8.52 17.68 7.12
C LEU A 187 -9.18 19.05 6.93
N VAL A 188 -9.18 19.51 5.69
CA VAL A 188 -9.94 20.68 5.26
C VAL A 188 -11.27 20.19 4.69
N PHE A 189 -12.36 20.73 5.23
CA PHE A 189 -13.71 20.39 4.80
C PHE A 189 -14.28 21.48 3.88
N GLY A 190 -15.06 21.04 2.90
CA GLY A 190 -15.76 21.92 1.97
C GLY A 190 -17.23 21.51 1.80
N ASP A 191 -18.06 22.51 1.50
CA ASP A 191 -19.47 22.31 1.18
C ASP A 191 -19.63 21.80 -0.26
N SER A 192 -20.81 21.26 -0.59
CA SER A 192 -21.17 20.80 -1.95
C SER A 192 -21.25 21.92 -3.00
N GLY A 193 -20.91 23.16 -2.64
CA GLY A 193 -21.06 24.37 -3.46
C GLY A 193 -20.04 24.51 -4.58
N ASN A 194 -19.89 23.49 -5.43
CA ASN A 194 -19.39 23.50 -6.83
C ASN A 194 -18.97 22.10 -7.29
N ILE A 195 -19.72 21.05 -6.94
CA ILE A 195 -19.57 19.79 -7.70
C ILE A 195 -20.29 20.02 -9.03
N ALA A 196 -19.54 20.29 -10.10
CA ALA A 196 -20.06 20.25 -11.45
C ALA A 196 -20.84 18.92 -11.61
N PRO A 197 -22.02 18.93 -12.25
CA PRO A 197 -22.84 17.72 -12.34
C PRO A 197 -21.97 16.58 -12.88
N ALA A 198 -21.95 15.46 -12.16
CA ALA A 198 -21.22 14.27 -12.57
C ALA A 198 -21.52 14.01 -14.03
N MET A 199 -20.49 14.01 -14.89
CA MET A 199 -20.66 13.55 -16.26
C MET A 199 -21.20 12.13 -16.19
N ASP A 200 -22.23 11.85 -17.00
CA ASP A 200 -22.89 10.55 -17.06
C ASP A 200 -21.87 9.43 -16.96
N SER A 201 -22.02 8.58 -15.94
CA SER A 201 -21.12 7.45 -15.72
C SER A 201 -21.07 6.62 -17.02
N PRO A 202 -19.87 6.34 -17.58
CA PRO A 202 -19.80 5.48 -18.73
C PRO A 202 -20.42 4.14 -18.36
N THR A 203 -21.37 3.69 -19.18
CA THR A 203 -22.03 2.40 -19.01
C THR A 203 -20.94 1.34 -18.93
N LEU A 204 -20.74 0.74 -17.74
CA LEU A 204 -19.81 -0.36 -17.55
C LEU A 204 -20.25 -1.50 -18.49
N THR A 205 -19.56 -1.60 -19.62
CA THR A 205 -19.77 -2.70 -20.55
C THR A 205 -19.17 -3.92 -19.87
N LYS A 206 -20.02 -4.89 -19.51
CA LYS A 206 -19.56 -6.19 -19.02
C LYS A 206 -18.62 -6.78 -20.07
N VAL A 207 -17.34 -6.90 -19.73
CA VAL A 207 -16.41 -7.72 -20.48
C VAL A 207 -16.81 -9.17 -20.21
N ALA A 208 -17.14 -9.89 -21.28
CA ALA A 208 -17.44 -11.31 -21.27
C ALA A 208 -16.18 -12.15 -21.05
#